data_AF-A0A351SJR8-F1
#
_entry.id   AF-A0A351SJR8-F1
#
_cell.length_a   1.000
_cell.length_b   1.000
_cell.length_c   1.000
_cell.angle_alpha   90.00
_cell.angle_beta   90.00
_cell.angle_gamma   90.00
#
_symmetry.space_group_name_H-M   'P 1'
#
loop_
_entity.id
_entity.type
_entity.pdbx_description
1 polymer ?
#
loop_
_entity_poly.entity_id
_entity_poly.type
_entity_poly.pdbx_seq_one_letter_code
_entity_poly.pdbx_strand_id
1 'polypeptide(L)'
;MDISDSGFYFDANGLSHLKREVKAEQTTENIRQVAQQFESLFLNQVLKSMREASPGTDIFASKSSLFYRDMLDKQLSVSLSSGGGIGLADVLVEQLTANQRSS
;
A
#
# COMPACT_ATOMS: atom_id res chain seq x y z
N MET A 1 -23.89 -9.69 -7.45
CA MET A 1 -22.75 -9.23 -6.64
C MET A 1 -21.54 -9.40 -7.54
N ASP A 2 -21.12 -8.31 -8.17
CA ASP A 2 -20.03 -8.28 -9.14
C ASP A 2 -18.71 -8.45 -8.39
N ILE A 3 -17.91 -9.44 -8.81
CA ILE A 3 -16.71 -9.93 -8.11
C ILE A 3 -15.44 -9.41 -8.79
N SER A 4 -15.55 -8.32 -9.54
CA SER A 4 -14.51 -7.87 -10.47
C SER A 4 -13.56 -6.79 -9.90
N ASP A 5 -13.73 -6.37 -8.64
CA ASP A 5 -12.98 -5.22 -8.09
C ASP A 5 -12.22 -5.52 -6.78
N SER A 6 -11.89 -6.78 -6.53
CA SER A 6 -10.82 -7.13 -5.58
C SER A 6 -9.47 -6.99 -6.28
N GLY A 7 -9.17 -5.76 -6.72
CA GLY A 7 -7.88 -5.40 -7.29
C GLY A 7 -6.76 -5.88 -6.36
N PHE A 8 -5.87 -6.70 -6.91
CA PHE A 8 -4.70 -7.18 -6.21
C PHE A 8 -3.76 -5.98 -5.92
N TYR A 9 -4.00 -5.25 -4.83
CA TYR A 9 -3.23 -4.06 -4.42
C TYR A 9 -1.72 -4.34 -4.20
N PHE A 10 -1.35 -5.62 -4.13
CA PHE A 10 0.03 -6.08 -3.93
C PHE A 10 0.64 -6.78 -5.16
N ASP A 11 -0.03 -6.81 -6.32
CA ASP A 11 0.59 -7.31 -7.55
C ASP A 11 1.46 -6.22 -8.19
N ALA A 12 2.70 -6.56 -8.51
CA ALA A 12 3.63 -5.70 -9.24
C ALA A 12 3.06 -5.24 -10.60
N ASN A 13 2.14 -6.03 -11.19
CA ASN A 13 1.42 -5.63 -12.40
C ASN A 13 0.41 -4.51 -12.15
N GLY A 14 -0.26 -4.49 -10.99
CA GLY A 14 -1.17 -3.42 -10.57
C GLY A 14 -0.44 -2.09 -10.40
N LEU A 15 0.73 -2.13 -9.74
CA LEU A 15 1.59 -0.96 -9.59
C LEU A 15 2.11 -0.44 -10.94
N SER A 16 2.44 -1.35 -11.86
CA SER A 16 2.90 -1.01 -13.21
C SER A 16 1.78 -0.41 -14.08
N HIS A 17 0.55 -0.89 -13.93
CA HIS A 17 -0.64 -0.30 -14.55
C HIS A 17 -0.89 1.11 -14.05
N LEU A 18 -0.91 1.29 -12.74
CA LEU A 18 -1.15 2.58 -12.12
C LEU A 18 -0.07 3.61 -12.50
N LYS A 19 1.20 3.20 -12.53
CA LYS A 19 2.30 4.06 -12.99
C LYS A 19 2.15 4.51 -14.45
N ARG A 20 1.60 3.66 -15.32
CA ARG A 20 1.32 4.02 -16.73
C ARG A 20 0.17 5.00 -16.83
N GLU A 21 -0.90 4.79 -16.08
CA GLU A 21 -2.07 5.69 -16.06
C GLU A 21 -1.72 7.07 -15.52
N VAL A 22 -0.94 7.13 -14.43
CA VAL A 22 -0.47 8.42 -13.87
C VAL A 22 0.45 9.15 -14.84
N LYS A 23 1.28 8.44 -15.60
CA LYS A 23 2.12 9.05 -16.65
C LYS A 23 1.30 9.60 -17.82
N ALA A 24 0.20 8.94 -18.17
CA ALA A 24 -0.68 9.36 -19.25
C ALA A 24 -1.55 10.55 -18.84
N GLU A 25 -2.04 10.56 -17.59
CA GLU A 25 -2.90 11.59 -17.02
C GLU A 25 -2.50 11.91 -15.58
N GLN A 26 -1.68 12.95 -15.41
CA GLN A 26 -1.17 13.41 -14.11
C GLN A 26 -2.22 14.21 -13.32
N THR A 27 -3.42 13.65 -13.17
CA THR A 27 -4.45 14.24 -12.33
C THR A 27 -4.08 14.05 -10.86
N THR A 28 -4.46 15.02 -10.02
CA THR A 28 -4.25 14.93 -8.57
C THR A 28 -4.91 13.68 -7.97
N GLU A 29 -6.00 13.21 -8.57
CA GLU A 29 -6.70 11.99 -8.15
C GLU A 29 -5.87 10.72 -8.41
N ASN A 30 -5.27 10.59 -9.61
CA ASN A 30 -4.40 9.45 -9.92
C ASN A 30 -3.16 9.43 -9.03
N ILE A 31 -2.59 10.61 -8.74
CA ILE A 31 -1.46 10.75 -7.81
C ILE A 31 -1.86 10.32 -6.40
N ARG A 32 -3.07 10.70 -5.94
CA ARG A 32 -3.61 10.30 -4.63
C ARG A 32 -3.77 8.79 -4.53
N GLN A 33 -4.31 8.12 -5.55
CA GLN A 33 -4.47 6.67 -5.55
C GLN A 33 -3.13 5.93 -5.48
N VAL A 34 -2.11 6.39 -6.21
CA VAL A 34 -0.74 5.84 -6.11
C VAL A 34 -0.18 6.05 -4.71
N ALA A 35 -0.33 7.25 -4.17
CA ALA A 35 0.22 7.61 -2.88
C ALA A 35 -0.40 6.77 -1.74
N GLN A 36 -1.71 6.50 -1.81
CA GLN A 36 -2.41 5.63 -0.88
C GLN A 36 -1.97 4.16 -1.01
N GLN A 37 -1.81 3.66 -2.24
CA GLN A 37 -1.27 2.31 -2.45
C GLN A 37 0.16 2.18 -1.92
N PHE A 38 0.99 3.20 -2.13
CA PHE A 38 2.34 3.24 -1.58
C PHE A 38 2.33 3.26 -0.04
N GLU A 39 1.46 4.06 0.58
CA GLU A 39 1.29 4.06 2.03
C GLU A 39 0.86 2.68 2.56
N SER A 40 -0.04 1.98 1.85
CA SER A 40 -0.44 0.62 2.22
C SER A 40 0.72 -0.39 2.18
N LEU A 41 1.64 -0.26 1.22
CA LEU A 41 2.86 -1.07 1.13
C LEU A 41 3.82 -0.74 2.26
N PHE A 42 4.00 0.55 2.55
CA PHE A 42 4.84 1.01 3.64
C PHE A 42 4.33 0.49 4.99
N LEU A 43 3.03 0.62 5.26
CA LEU A 43 2.40 0.12 6.48
C LEU A 43 2.55 -1.41 6.61
N ASN A 44 2.41 -2.16 5.51
CA ASN A 44 2.67 -3.60 5.53
C ASN A 44 4.11 -3.91 5.96
N GLN A 45 5.09 -3.16 5.43
CA GLN A 45 6.49 -3.34 5.80
C GLN A 45 6.76 -2.93 7.26
N VAL A 46 6.14 -1.85 7.75
CA VAL A 46 6.24 -1.44 9.16
C VAL A 46 5.68 -2.52 10.07
N LEU A 47 4.48 -3.03 9.80
CA LEU A 47 3.85 -4.10 10.57
C LEU A 47 4.72 -5.37 10.60
N LYS A 48 5.28 -5.73 9.45
CA LYS A 48 6.21 -6.86 9.33
C LYS A 48 7.48 -6.63 10.15
N SER A 49 8.12 -5.48 10.04
CA SER A 49 9.34 -5.16 10.78
C SER A 49 9.12 -5.08 12.30
N MET A 50 7.98 -4.54 12.75
CA MET A 50 7.61 -4.57 14.17
C MET A 50 7.49 -6.00 14.70
N ARG A 51 6.97 -6.91 13.87
CA ARG A 51 6.81 -8.32 14.23
C ARG A 51 8.13 -9.08 14.22
N GLU A 52 8.98 -8.82 13.24
CA GLU A 52 10.35 -9.37 13.17
C GLU A 52 11.19 -8.92 14.38
N ALA A 53 10.94 -7.72 14.90
CA ALA A 53 11.57 -7.21 16.12
C ALA A 53 11.03 -7.84 17.42
N SER A 54 9.88 -8.53 17.39
CA SER A 54 9.29 -9.21 18.55
C SER A 54 9.88 -10.62 18.71
N PRO A 55 10.67 -10.91 19.75
CA PRO A 55 11.25 -12.23 19.94
C PRO A 55 10.15 -13.28 20.20
N GLY A 56 10.17 -14.39 19.47
CA GLY A 56 9.41 -15.60 19.82
C GLY A 56 8.13 -15.89 19.02
N THR A 57 7.66 -14.98 18.18
CA THR A 57 6.42 -15.19 17.40
C THR A 57 6.55 -16.22 16.27
N ASP A 58 7.76 -16.48 15.78
CA ASP A 58 7.98 -17.27 14.57
C ASP A 58 8.56 -18.67 14.83
N ILE A 59 9.18 -18.89 15.98
CA ILE A 59 9.81 -20.18 16.32
C ILE A 59 8.82 -21.34 16.47
N PHE A 60 7.53 -21.06 16.69
CA PHE A 60 6.47 -22.07 16.76
C PHE A 60 5.45 -21.94 15.63
N ALA A 61 5.64 -21.02 14.68
CA ALA A 61 4.69 -20.77 13.61
C ALA A 61 4.85 -21.77 12.47
N SER A 62 3.74 -22.35 12.01
CA SER A 62 3.73 -23.17 10.80
C SER A 62 3.78 -22.28 9.55
N LYS A 63 4.25 -22.84 8.41
CA LYS A 63 4.24 -22.13 7.11
C LYS A 63 2.85 -21.60 6.75
N SER A 64 1.80 -22.38 7.04
CA SER A 64 0.41 -21.97 6.81
C SER A 64 0.03 -20.79 7.71
N SER A 65 0.40 -20.81 8.99
CA SER A 65 0.14 -19.70 9.91
C SER A 65 0.83 -18.42 9.47
N LEU A 66 2.09 -18.51 9.00
CA LEU A 66 2.83 -17.36 8.47
C LEU A 66 2.13 -16.78 7.24
N PHE A 67 1.71 -17.62 6.30
CA PHE A 67 0.97 -17.19 5.11
C PHE A 67 -0.35 -16.47 5.45
N TYR A 68 -1.17 -17.05 6.34
CA TYR A 68 -2.43 -16.42 6.78
C TYR A 68 -2.18 -15.07 7.46
N ARG A 69 -1.12 -14.99 8.27
CA ARG A 69 -0.73 -13.76 8.96
C ARG A 69 -0.24 -12.70 7.98
N ASP A 70 0.55 -13.07 6.98
CA ASP A 70 0.96 -12.15 5.92
C ASP A 70 -0.25 -11.62 5.14
N MET A 71 -1.24 -12.46 4.85
CA MET A 71 -2.49 -12.02 4.21
C MET A 71 -3.28 -11.06 5.10
N LEU A 72 -3.35 -11.34 6.41
CA LEU A 72 -3.99 -10.46 7.39
C LEU A 72 -3.27 -9.11 7.45
N ASP A 73 -1.94 -9.09 7.55
CA ASP A 73 -1.15 -7.86 7.63
C ASP A 73 -1.29 -7.03 6.35
N LYS A 74 -1.47 -7.67 5.18
CA LYS A 74 -1.79 -6.97 3.90
C LYS A 74 -3.17 -6.34 3.91
N GLN A 75 -4.19 -7.08 4.34
CA GLN A 75 -5.55 -6.52 4.40
C GLN A 75 -5.64 -5.38 5.43
N LEU A 76 -4.95 -5.55 6.56
CA LEU A 76 -4.85 -4.53 7.59
C LEU A 76 -4.17 -3.28 7.04
N SER A 77 -3.05 -3.40 6.32
CA SER A 77 -2.35 -2.25 5.79
C SER A 77 -3.16 -1.48 4.73
N VAL A 78 -3.93 -2.19 3.89
CA VAL A 78 -4.89 -1.58 2.96
C VAL A 78 -5.96 -0.82 3.75
N SER A 79 -6.60 -1.48 4.72
CA SER A 79 -7.65 -0.88 5.55
C SER A 79 -7.15 0.35 6.31
N LEU A 80 -5.91 0.32 6.82
CA LEU A 80 -5.31 1.44 7.52
C LEU A 80 -5.04 2.60 6.58
N SER A 81 -4.46 2.36 5.40
CA SER A 81 -4.23 3.42 4.40
C SER A 81 -5.54 4.07 3.92
N SER A 82 -6.62 3.28 3.81
CA SER A 82 -7.94 3.78 3.40
C SER A 82 -8.71 4.50 4.51
N GLY A 83 -8.41 4.20 5.78
CA GLY A 83 -9.08 4.77 6.95
C GLY A 83 -8.50 6.10 7.45
N GLY A 84 -7.58 6.71 6.70
CA GLY A 84 -6.87 7.95 7.11
C GLY A 84 -5.36 7.77 7.29
N GLY A 85 -4.85 6.53 7.18
CA GLY A 85 -3.42 6.25 7.07
C GLY A 85 -2.57 6.84 8.19
N ILE A 86 -1.34 7.19 7.84
CA ILE A 86 -0.43 7.98 8.68
C ILE A 86 -0.19 9.38 8.07
N GLY A 87 -0.91 9.72 7.01
CA GLY A 87 -0.77 10.98 6.26
C GLY A 87 0.37 10.98 5.25
N LEU A 88 1.02 9.84 4.99
CA LEU A 88 2.11 9.75 4.02
C LEU A 88 1.58 9.98 2.60
N ALA A 89 0.38 9.49 2.30
CA ALA A 89 -0.24 9.68 0.99
C ALA A 89 -0.46 11.17 0.68
N ASP A 90 -0.92 11.95 1.66
CA ASP A 90 -1.17 13.38 1.49
C ASP A 90 0.13 14.18 1.28
N VAL A 91 1.18 13.87 2.03
CA VAL A 91 2.51 14.49 1.85
C VAL A 91 3.06 14.19 0.45
N LEU A 92 2.91 12.95 -0.03
CA LEU A 92 3.35 12.58 -1.38
C LEU A 92 2.57 13.33 -2.46
N VAL A 93 1.25 13.46 -2.31
CA VAL A 93 0.40 14.25 -3.23
C VAL A 93 0.84 15.71 -3.24
N GLU A 94 1.07 16.30 -2.06
CA GLU A 94 1.52 17.68 -1.93
C GLU A 94 2.86 17.91 -2.63
N GLN A 95 3.85 17.05 -2.36
CA GLN A 95 5.19 17.15 -2.95
C GLN A 95 5.19 16.96 -4.48
N LEU A 96 4.42 15.99 -4.98
CA LEU A 96 4.33 15.74 -6.42
C LEU A 96 3.58 16.87 -7.14
N THR A 97 2.50 17.40 -6.54
CA THR A 97 1.74 18.51 -7.11
C THR A 97 2.51 19.83 -7.05
N ALA A 98 3.28 20.06 -5.98
CA ALA A 98 4.17 21.21 -5.86
C ALA A 98 5.26 21.21 -6.93
N ASN A 99 5.91 20.05 -7.16
CA ASN A 99 6.93 19.92 -8.22
C ASN A 99 6.36 20.11 -9.64
N GLN A 100 5.11 19.68 -9.89
CA GLN A 100 4.42 19.90 -11.18
C GLN A 100 4.18 21.38 -11.47
N ARG A 101 3.91 22.20 -10.45
CA ARG A 101 3.67 23.64 -10.61
C ARG A 101 4.95 24.46 -10.81
N SER A 102 6.11 23.89 -10.48
CA SER A 102 7.42 24.55 -10.61
C SER A 102 8.16 24.22 -11.91
N SER A 103 7.55 23.47 -12.84
CA SER A 103 8.03 23.26 -14.22
C SER A 103 7.06 23.88 -15.22
#